data_AF-A0A947DC70-F1
#
_entry.id   AF-A0A947DC70-F1
#
_cell.length_a   1.000
_cell.length_b   1.000
_cell.length_c   1.000
_cell.angle_alpha   90.00
_cell.angle_beta   90.00
_cell.angle_gamma   90.00
#
_symmetry.space_group_name_H-M   'P 1'
#
loop_
_entity.id
_entity.type
_entity.pdbx_description
1 polymer ?
#
loop_
_entity_poly.entity_id
_entity_poly.type
_entity_poly.pdbx_seq_one_letter_code
_entity_poly.pdbx_strand_id
1 'polypeptide(L)'
;MPAAISRRQCAAEMFARGLITGPEAVAMTATATPPALVEAMLAALPESEQTFARIDFGAGTYSRGNPLLNALMTGTGASQAEIDGFFAEAAGR
;
A
#
# COMPACT_ATOMS: atom_id res chain seq x y z
N MET A 1 1.73 17.01 -5.92
CA MET A 1 1.62 15.58 -5.61
C MET A 1 0.30 15.04 -6.14
N PRO A 2 0.24 13.82 -6.67
CA PRO A 2 -1.02 13.20 -7.08
C PRO A 2 -1.92 12.93 -5.87
N ALA A 3 -3.21 13.23 -6.00
CA ALA A 3 -4.18 13.06 -4.92
C ALA A 3 -4.46 11.56 -4.62
N ALA A 4 -4.27 10.70 -5.62
CA ALA A 4 -4.47 9.27 -5.50
C ALA A 4 -3.67 8.49 -6.57
N ILE A 5 -3.41 7.22 -6.30
CA ILE A 5 -2.79 6.26 -7.21
C ILE A 5 -3.66 5.00 -7.29
N SER A 6 -3.68 4.32 -8.42
CA SER A 6 -4.35 3.03 -8.54
C SER A 6 -3.60 1.94 -7.77
N ARG A 7 -4.28 0.83 -7.45
CA ARG A 7 -3.63 -0.35 -6.85
C ARG A 7 -2.48 -0.88 -7.71
N ARG A 8 -2.65 -0.84 -9.03
CA ARG A 8 -1.61 -1.22 -10.00
C ARG A 8 -0.36 -0.36 -9.85
N GLN A 9 -0.54 0.96 -9.77
CA GLN A 9 0.56 1.91 -9.57
C GLN A 9 1.27 1.72 -8.24
N CYS A 10 0.51 1.51 -7.15
CA CYS A 10 1.05 1.23 -5.84
C CYS A 10 1.90 -0.06 -5.84
N ALA A 11 1.35 -1.17 -6.36
CA ALA A 11 2.06 -2.45 -6.43
C ALA A 11 3.34 -2.35 -7.29
N ALA A 12 3.29 -1.63 -8.42
CA ALA A 12 4.44 -1.43 -9.28
C ALA A 12 5.56 -0.63 -8.59
N GLU A 13 5.21 0.39 -7.80
CA GLU A 13 6.18 1.17 -7.04
C GLU A 13 6.77 0.38 -5.87
N MET A 14 5.94 -0.35 -5.12
CA MET A 14 6.41 -1.23 -4.04
C MET A 14 7.41 -2.28 -4.55
N PHE A 15 7.13 -2.89 -5.71
CA PHE A 15 8.04 -3.84 -6.34
C PHE A 15 9.35 -3.18 -6.77
N ALA A 16 9.29 -2.01 -7.41
CA ALA A 16 10.48 -1.31 -7.88
C ALA A 16 11.40 -0.85 -6.74
N ARG A 17 10.84 -0.58 -5.57
CA ARG A 17 11.56 -0.27 -4.33
C ARG A 17 12.04 -1.52 -3.56
N GLY A 18 11.73 -2.72 -4.06
CA GLY A 18 12.12 -3.99 -3.42
C GLY A 18 11.36 -4.30 -2.13
N LEU A 19 10.22 -3.65 -1.89
CA LEU A 19 9.39 -3.86 -0.68
C LEU A 19 8.57 -5.16 -0.76
N ILE A 20 8.24 -5.60 -1.97
CA ILE A 20 7.46 -6.81 -2.25
C ILE A 20 8.06 -7.56 -3.44
N THR A 21 7.80 -8.85 -3.50
CA THR A 21 8.22 -9.72 -4.60
C THR A 21 7.32 -9.53 -5.84
N GLY A 22 7.79 -9.98 -7.00
CA GLY A 22 7.00 -9.99 -8.24
C GLY A 22 5.66 -10.74 -8.09
N PRO A 23 5.63 -11.97 -7.52
CA PRO A 23 4.38 -12.68 -7.25
C PRO A 23 3.42 -11.91 -6.34
N GLU A 24 3.92 -11.25 -5.29
CA GLU A 24 3.09 -10.42 -4.41
C GLU A 24 2.51 -9.20 -5.13
N ALA A 25 3.29 -8.54 -5.98
CA ALA A 25 2.80 -7.43 -6.79
C ALA A 25 1.68 -7.89 -7.74
N VAL A 26 1.85 -9.04 -8.40
CA VAL A 26 0.80 -9.61 -9.27
C VAL A 26 -0.44 -9.99 -8.46
N ALA A 27 -0.28 -10.66 -7.32
CA ALA A 27 -1.41 -11.06 -6.47
C ALA A 27 -2.19 -9.84 -5.93
N MET A 28 -1.48 -8.80 -5.49
CA MET A 28 -2.04 -7.52 -5.06
C MET A 28 -2.86 -6.88 -6.18
N THR A 29 -2.35 -6.85 -7.41
CA THR A 29 -3.09 -6.25 -8.54
C THR A 29 -4.29 -7.07 -8.99
N ALA A 30 -4.15 -8.40 -9.09
CA ALA A 30 -5.16 -9.29 -9.64
C ALA A 30 -6.32 -9.56 -8.67
N THR A 31 -6.02 -9.73 -7.38
CA THR A 31 -6.99 -10.24 -6.38
C THR A 31 -7.09 -9.37 -5.13
N ALA A 32 -6.36 -8.25 -5.10
CA ALA A 32 -6.22 -7.43 -3.89
C ALA A 32 -5.65 -8.19 -2.68
N THR A 33 -4.91 -9.27 -2.92
CA THR A 33 -4.22 -10.01 -1.86
C THR A 33 -3.11 -9.15 -1.27
N PRO A 34 -3.11 -8.86 0.04
CA PRO A 34 -2.03 -8.12 0.68
C PRO A 34 -0.68 -8.84 0.56
N PRO A 35 0.41 -8.14 0.20
CA PRO A 35 1.77 -8.66 0.35
C PRO A 35 2.07 -9.02 1.81
N ALA A 36 3.03 -9.92 2.06
CA ALA A 36 3.34 -10.41 3.41
C ALA A 36 3.70 -9.26 4.38
N LEU A 37 4.41 -8.25 3.89
CA LEU A 37 4.71 -7.02 4.64
C LEU A 37 3.43 -6.32 5.12
N VAL A 38 2.45 -6.16 4.24
CA VAL A 38 1.18 -5.51 4.56
C VAL A 38 0.35 -6.39 5.47
N GLU A 39 0.31 -7.70 5.23
CA GLU A 39 -0.42 -8.66 6.04
C GLU A 39 0.07 -8.66 7.50
N ALA A 40 1.38 -8.56 7.73
CA ALA A 40 1.94 -8.43 9.08
C ALA A 40 1.46 -7.16 9.81
N MET A 41 1.32 -6.05 9.07
CA MET A 41 0.82 -4.79 9.63
C MET A 41 -0.68 -4.83 9.91
N LEU A 42 -1.45 -5.45 9.02
CA LEU A 42 -2.88 -5.68 9.21
C LEU A 42 -3.12 -6.59 10.41
N ALA A 43 -2.31 -7.65 10.58
CA ALA A 43 -2.41 -8.57 11.71
C ALA A 43 -2.04 -7.93 13.06
N ALA A 44 -1.28 -6.83 13.06
CA ALA A 44 -0.95 -6.07 14.27
C ALA A 44 -2.08 -5.15 14.74
N LEU A 45 -3.12 -4.93 13.93
CA LEU A 45 -4.31 -4.17 14.33
C LEU A 45 -5.18 -4.98 15.29
N PRO A 46 -5.98 -4.31 16.16
CA PRO A 46 -7.02 -4.97 16.94
C PRO A 46 -7.94 -5.81 16.05
N GLU A 47 -8.33 -7.00 16.49
CA GLU A 47 -9.14 -7.94 15.71
C GLU A 47 -10.41 -7.31 15.11
N SER A 48 -11.04 -6.38 15.85
CA SER A 48 -12.21 -5.62 15.40
C SER A 48 -11.97 -4.71 14.18
N GLU A 49 -10.72 -4.30 13.94
CA GLU A 49 -10.32 -3.38 12.87
C GLU A 49 -9.73 -4.11 11.65
N GLN A 50 -9.22 -5.32 11.87
CA GLN A 50 -8.52 -6.14 10.88
C GLN A 50 -9.32 -6.41 9.60
N THR A 51 -10.62 -6.66 9.73
CA THR A 51 -11.48 -6.95 8.58
C THR A 51 -11.71 -5.69 7.74
N PHE A 52 -12.01 -4.56 8.38
CA PHE A 52 -12.19 -3.28 7.67
C PHE A 52 -10.90 -2.82 7.00
N ALA A 53 -9.74 -2.98 7.65
CA ALA A 53 -8.45 -2.65 7.06
C ALA A 53 -8.15 -3.49 5.81
N ARG A 54 -8.54 -4.78 5.78
CA ARG A 54 -8.43 -5.62 4.57
C ARG A 54 -9.38 -5.17 3.46
N ILE A 55 -10.59 -4.75 3.79
CA ILE A 55 -11.55 -4.16 2.82
C ILE A 55 -10.96 -2.88 2.22
N ASP A 56 -10.40 -1.99 3.04
CA ASP A 56 -9.78 -0.73 2.61
C ASP A 56 -8.52 -0.97 1.78
N PHE A 57 -7.69 -1.95 2.14
CA PHE A 57 -6.57 -2.39 1.30
C PHE A 57 -7.09 -2.88 -0.06
N GLY A 58 -8.24 -3.55 -0.05
CA GLY A 58 -8.98 -3.98 -1.23
C GLY A 58 -9.48 -2.87 -2.13
N ALA A 59 -9.26 -1.58 -1.83
CA ALA A 59 -9.63 -0.48 -2.69
C ALA A 59 -8.89 -0.51 -4.04
N GLY A 60 -9.56 -0.13 -5.13
CA GLY A 60 -8.95 -0.02 -6.47
C GLY A 60 -8.00 1.17 -6.60
N THR A 61 -8.13 2.13 -5.68
CA THR A 61 -7.41 3.40 -5.67
C THR A 61 -7.05 3.75 -4.23
N TYR A 62 -5.83 4.21 -4.02
CA TYR A 62 -5.33 4.71 -2.74
C TYR A 62 -5.13 6.21 -2.80
N SER A 63 -5.83 6.95 -1.97
CA SER A 63 -5.62 8.38 -1.82
C SER A 63 -4.40 8.66 -0.92
N ARG A 64 -3.74 9.80 -1.11
CA ARG A 64 -2.66 10.23 -0.19
C ARG A 64 -3.19 10.45 1.24
N GLY A 65 -4.46 10.80 1.36
CA GLY A 65 -5.16 10.89 2.65
C GLY A 65 -5.61 9.54 3.21
N ASN A 66 -5.35 8.40 2.55
CA ASN A 66 -5.78 7.09 3.01
C ASN A 66 -5.03 6.75 4.33
N PRO A 67 -5.76 6.60 5.46
CA PRO A 67 -5.14 6.35 6.76
C PRO A 67 -4.35 5.04 6.79
N LEU A 68 -4.86 3.99 6.13
CA LEU A 68 -4.22 2.68 6.09
C LEU A 68 -2.87 2.76 5.35
N LEU A 69 -2.83 3.32 4.14
CA LEU A 69 -1.58 3.39 3.39
C LEU A 69 -0.52 4.27 4.07
N ASN A 70 -0.95 5.37 4.71
CA ASN A 70 -0.05 6.21 5.51
C ASN A 70 0.50 5.47 6.73
N ALA A 71 -0.34 4.70 7.43
CA ALA A 71 0.08 3.87 8.55
C ALA A 71 1.06 2.78 8.10
N LEU A 72 0.79 2.14 6.94
CA LEU A 72 1.66 1.12 6.36
C LEU A 72 3.07 1.69 6.08
N MET A 73 3.15 2.81 5.36
CA MET A 73 4.43 3.42 5.01
C MET A 73 5.16 4.01 6.22
N THR A 74 4.43 4.59 7.18
CA THR A 74 5.05 5.08 8.43
C THR A 74 5.60 3.92 9.27
N GLY A 75 4.92 2.77 9.27
CA GLY A 75 5.41 1.56 9.95
C GLY A 75 6.65 0.95 9.32
N THR A 76 6.96 1.25 8.05
CA THR A 76 8.26 0.94 7.44
C THR A 76 9.34 1.99 7.76
N GLY A 77 9.03 3.00 8.59
CA GLY A 77 9.93 4.09 8.96
C GLY A 77 9.95 5.27 7.98
N ALA A 78 9.04 5.30 6.99
CA ALA A 78 9.02 6.39 6.00
C ALA A 78 8.51 7.70 6.63
N SER A 79 9.23 8.79 6.36
CA SER A 79 8.80 10.16 6.62
C SER A 79 7.65 10.57 5.68
N GLN A 80 6.92 11.62 6.05
CA GLN A 80 5.84 12.16 5.20
C GLN A 80 6.35 12.58 3.81
N ALA A 81 7.58 13.11 3.72
CA ALA A 81 8.20 13.48 2.45
C ALA A 81 8.53 12.26 1.57
N GLU A 82 8.92 11.13 2.16
CA GLU A 82 9.16 9.89 1.44
C GLU A 82 7.87 9.25 0.94
N ILE A 83 6.79 9.35 1.72
CA ILE A 83 5.44 8.95 1.30
C ILE A 83 4.98 9.84 0.13
N ASP A 84 5.26 11.14 0.19
CA ASP A 84 4.94 12.07 -0.89
C ASP A 84 5.69 11.72 -2.18
N GLY A 85 6.98 11.39 -2.05
CA GLY A 85 7.81 10.88 -3.14
C GLY A 85 7.28 9.57 -3.73
N PHE A 86 6.88 8.62 -2.88
CA PHE A 86 6.30 7.34 -3.31
C PHE A 86 5.08 7.56 -4.20
N PHE A 87 4.16 8.43 -3.80
CA PHE A 87 2.97 8.72 -4.60
C PHE A 87 3.30 9.40 -5.93
N ALA A 88 4.27 10.32 -5.95
CA ALA A 88 4.70 10.99 -7.16
C ALA A 88 5.32 9.99 -8.17
N GLU A 89 6.17 9.08 -7.71
CA GLU A 89 6.79 8.05 -8.54
C GLU A 89 5.78 7.00 -9.00
N ALA A 90 4.91 6.53 -8.09
CA ALA A 90 3.86 5.58 -8.42
C ALA A 90 2.90 6.10 -9.49
N ALA A 91 2.56 7.39 -9.48
CA ALA A 91 1.70 7.98 -10.51
C ALA A 91 2.35 8.02 -11.91
N GLY A 92 3.68 8.00 -11.98
CA GLY A 92 4.45 7.94 -13.22
C GLY A 92 4.57 6.52 -13.81
N ARG A 93 4.09 5.49 -13.11
CA ARG A 93 4.11 4.11 -13.60
C ARG A 93 2.85 3.77 -14.36
#